data_AF-A0A1G5JZ49-F1
#
_entry.id   AF-A0A1G5JZ49-F1
#
_cell.length_a   1.000
_cell.length_b   1.000
_cell.length_c   1.000
_cell.angle_alpha   90.00
_cell.angle_beta   90.00
_cell.angle_gamma   90.00
#
_symmetry.space_group_name_H-M   'P 1'
#
loop_
_entity.id
_entity.type
_entity.pdbx_description
1 polymer ?
#
loop_
_entity_poly.entity_id
_entity_poly.type
_entity_poly.pdbx_seq_one_letter_code
_entity_poly.pdbx_strand_id
1 'polypeptide(L)'
;MKLLKTSLAVVAIIIIASFAWYGSYKSDMKKLEDELRTYLTVEKGIDEQTITSITARRSKMPMYPVVVKFKDNPEEHIYYYREDEWIQLAPDPNS
;
A
#
# COMPACT_ATOMS: atom_id res chain seq x y z
N MET A 1 5.03 30.61 -32.78
CA MET A 1 3.76 30.47 -32.01
C MET A 1 3.17 29.06 -32.04
N LYS A 2 3.08 28.35 -33.18
CA LYS A 2 2.51 26.98 -33.22
C LYS A 2 3.29 25.98 -32.36
N LEU A 3 4.62 25.95 -32.45
CA LEU A 3 5.50 25.06 -31.66
C LEU A 3 5.40 25.28 -30.14
N LEU A 4 5.24 26.54 -29.70
CA LEU A 4 5.04 26.89 -28.29
C LEU A 4 3.69 26.37 -27.78
N LYS A 5 2.62 26.50 -28.58
CA LYS A 5 1.29 26.01 -28.24
C LYS A 5 1.23 24.48 -28.18
N THR A 6 1.89 23.78 -29.11
CA THR A 6 1.99 22.32 -29.09
C THR A 6 2.84 21.84 -27.92
N SER A 7 3.94 22.53 -27.60
CA SER A 7 4.77 22.22 -26.43
C SER A 7 4.00 22.38 -25.12
N LEU A 8 3.23 23.47 -24.97
CA LEU A 8 2.40 23.69 -23.78
C LEU A 8 1.32 22.60 -23.63
N ALA A 9 0.70 22.19 -24.74
CA ALA A 9 -0.27 21.10 -24.74
C ALA A 9 0.36 19.77 -24.29
N VAL A 10 1.58 19.44 -24.77
CA VAL A 10 2.30 18.24 -24.35
C VAL A 10 2.63 18.27 -22.85
N VAL A 11 3.09 19.41 -22.33
CA VAL A 11 3.36 19.56 -20.88
C VAL A 11 2.09 19.37 -20.06
N ALA A 12 0.96 19.95 -20.47
CA ALA A 12 -0.31 19.78 -19.79
C ALA A 12 -0.76 18.31 -19.74
N ILE A 13 -0.58 17.56 -20.84
CA ILE A 13 -0.91 16.13 -20.90
C ILE A 13 -0.03 15.33 -19.93
N ILE A 14 1.27 15.60 -19.87
CA ILE A 14 2.19 14.91 -18.95
C ILE A 14 1.78 15.16 -17.49
N ILE A 15 1.38 16.39 -17.15
CA ILE A 15 0.90 16.73 -15.82
C ILE A 15 -0.36 15.94 -15.47
N ILE A 16 -1.36 15.94 -16.35
CA ILE A 16 -2.62 15.19 -16.13
C ILE A 16 -2.34 13.69 -15.97
N ALA A 17 -1.50 13.11 -16.83
CA ALA A 17 -1.12 11.71 -16.75
C ALA A 17 -0.40 11.38 -15.42
N SER A 18 0.45 12.30 -14.95
CA SER A 18 1.17 12.14 -13.67
C SER A 18 0.22 12.16 -12.47
N PHE A 19 -0.76 13.07 -12.48
CA PHE A 19 -1.80 13.11 -11.44
C PHE A 19 -2.69 11.87 -11.46
N ALA A 20 -3.12 11.42 -12.64
CA ALA A 20 -3.92 10.19 -12.77
C ALA A 20 -3.16 8.97 -12.26
N TRP A 21 -1.87 8.84 -12.61
CA TRP A 21 -1.02 7.74 -12.14
C TRP A 21 -0.82 7.78 -10.62
N TYR A 22 -0.54 8.96 -10.06
CA TYR A 22 -0.39 9.13 -8.61
C TYR A 22 -1.69 8.80 -7.85
N GLY A 23 -2.84 9.22 -8.40
CA GLY A 23 -4.17 8.90 -7.85
C GLY A 23 -4.42 7.40 -7.82
N SER A 24 -4.17 6.71 -8.94
CA SER A 24 -4.28 5.24 -9.01
C SER A 24 -3.39 4.56 -7.98
N TYR A 25 -2.11 4.94 -7.91
CA TYR A 25 -1.16 4.38 -6.95
C TYR A 25 -1.65 4.52 -5.50
N LYS A 26 -2.15 5.70 -5.12
CA LYS A 26 -2.67 5.93 -3.77
C LYS A 26 -3.92 5.09 -3.49
N SER A 27 -4.79 4.92 -4.48
CA SER A 27 -5.96 4.05 -4.38
C SER A 27 -5.57 2.60 -4.17
N ASP A 28 -4.59 2.09 -4.92
CA ASP A 28 -4.10 0.72 -4.82
C ASP A 28 -3.47 0.44 -3.44
N MET A 29 -2.68 1.39 -2.92
CA MET A 29 -2.10 1.28 -1.57
C MET A 29 -3.18 1.26 -0.49
N LYS A 30 -4.17 2.15 -0.59
CA LYS A 30 -5.29 2.18 0.35
C LYS A 30 -6.09 0.87 0.31
N LYS A 31 -6.32 0.31 -0.88
CA LYS A 31 -7.00 -0.96 -1.04
C LYS A 31 -6.26 -2.09 -0.31
N LEU A 32 -4.95 -2.20 -0.48
CA LEU A 32 -4.14 -3.18 0.26
C LEU A 32 -4.18 -2.99 1.77
N GLU A 33 -4.16 -1.73 2.25
CA GLU A 33 -4.29 -1.42 3.67
C GLU A 33 -5.65 -1.85 4.25
N ASP A 34 -6.74 -1.57 3.51
CA ASP A 34 -8.10 -1.92 3.91
C ASP A 34 -8.35 -3.45 3.84
N GLU A 35 -7.79 -4.13 2.84
CA GLU A 35 -7.83 -5.60 2.72
C GLU A 35 -7.05 -6.29 3.84
N LEU A 36 -5.83 -5.83 4.15
CA LEU A 36 -5.08 -6.39 5.27
C LEU A 36 -5.77 -6.12 6.60
N ARG A 37 -6.36 -4.93 6.77
CA ARG A 37 -7.16 -4.62 7.96
C ARG A 37 -8.27 -5.65 8.14
N THR A 38 -9.01 -5.93 7.07
CA THR A 38 -10.10 -6.91 7.07
C THR A 38 -9.60 -8.30 7.41
N TYR A 39 -8.50 -8.75 6.80
CA TYR A 39 -7.87 -10.03 7.11
C TYR A 39 -7.50 -10.14 8.60
N LEU A 40 -6.84 -9.12 9.15
CA LEU A 40 -6.41 -9.15 10.55
C LEU A 40 -7.59 -9.13 11.52
N THR A 41 -8.63 -8.34 11.26
CA THR A 41 -9.75 -8.21 12.20
C THR A 41 -10.79 -9.31 12.05
N VAL A 42 -11.16 -9.66 10.81
CA VAL A 42 -12.22 -10.63 10.53
C VAL A 42 -11.70 -12.05 10.56
N GLU A 43 -10.57 -12.33 9.90
CA GLU A 43 -10.06 -13.70 9.77
C GLU A 43 -9.14 -14.10 10.92
N LYS A 44 -8.26 -13.20 11.37
CA LYS A 44 -7.36 -13.46 12.51
C LYS A 44 -7.94 -13.07 13.87
N GLY A 45 -9.07 -12.38 13.91
CA GLY A 45 -9.73 -11.98 15.15
C GLY A 45 -8.94 -10.96 15.98
N ILE A 46 -8.02 -10.22 15.37
CA ILE A 46 -7.28 -9.16 16.04
C ILE A 46 -8.22 -7.97 16.30
N ASP A 47 -8.23 -7.48 17.53
CA ASP A 47 -9.00 -6.29 17.88
C ASP A 47 -8.42 -5.05 17.15
N GLU A 48 -9.28 -4.34 16.42
CA GLU A 48 -8.91 -3.13 15.68
C GLU A 48 -8.27 -2.08 16.58
N GLN A 49 -8.65 -2.01 17.86
CA GLN A 49 -8.08 -1.04 18.81
C GLN A 49 -6.60 -1.29 19.13
N THR A 50 -6.11 -2.51 18.87
CA THR A 50 -4.69 -2.87 19.03
C THR A 50 -3.86 -2.46 17.83
N ILE A 51 -4.49 -2.20 16.67
CA ILE A 51 -3.83 -1.81 15.44
C ILE A 51 -3.61 -0.30 15.44
N THR A 52 -2.35 0.12 15.58
CA THR A 52 -1.99 1.54 15.54
C THR A 52 -1.94 2.07 14.11
N SER A 53 -1.36 1.30 13.19
CA SER A 53 -1.27 1.69 11.78
C SER A 53 -1.15 0.48 10.87
N ILE A 54 -1.72 0.60 9.67
CA ILE A 54 -1.49 -0.29 8.54
C ILE A 54 -1.06 0.59 7.38
N THR A 55 0.09 0.31 6.77
CA THR A 55 0.64 1.16 5.71
C THR A 55 1.27 0.33 4.61
N ALA A 56 0.72 0.45 3.40
CA ALA A 56 1.28 -0.13 2.20
C ALA A 56 2.37 0.79 1.65
N ARG A 57 3.52 0.22 1.28
CA ARG A 57 4.65 0.98 0.73
C ARG A 57 5.24 0.30 -0.48
N ARG A 58 5.68 1.07 -1.48
CA ARG A 58 6.48 0.51 -2.58
C ARG A 58 7.83 0.00 -2.05
N SER A 59 8.15 -1.25 -2.38
CA SER A 59 9.44 -1.89 -2.10
C SER A 59 9.89 -2.72 -3.32
N LYS A 60 11.17 -3.13 -3.34
CA LYS A 60 11.71 -4.01 -4.40
C LYS A 60 11.19 -5.44 -4.27
N MET A 61 11.21 -6.03 -3.07
CA MET A 61 10.73 -7.40 -2.84
C MET A 61 10.33 -7.59 -1.36
N PRO A 62 9.11 -8.10 -1.07
CA PRO A 62 7.98 -8.21 -2.00
C PRO A 62 7.63 -6.83 -2.61
N MET A 63 6.91 -6.83 -3.73
CA MET A 63 6.40 -5.59 -4.31
C MET A 63 5.14 -5.20 -3.54
N TYR A 64 5.13 -4.00 -2.97
CA TYR A 64 4.04 -3.47 -2.13
C TYR A 64 3.78 -4.21 -0.80
N PRO A 65 4.79 -4.39 0.07
CA PRO A 65 4.53 -4.87 1.43
C PRO A 65 3.64 -3.90 2.19
N VAL A 66 2.84 -4.48 3.07
CA VAL A 66 1.98 -3.75 4.00
C VAL A 66 2.53 -3.95 5.40
N VAL A 67 2.88 -2.85 6.06
CA VAL A 67 3.46 -2.83 7.40
C VAL A 67 2.38 -2.53 8.41
N VAL A 68 2.33 -3.31 9.47
CA VAL A 68 1.38 -3.18 10.58
C VAL A 68 2.16 -2.90 11.86
N LYS A 69 1.67 -1.95 12.63
CA LYS A 69 2.17 -1.65 13.97
C LYS A 69 1.05 -1.86 14.98
N PHE A 70 1.33 -2.66 15.99
CA PHE A 70 0.42 -2.88 17.10
C PHE A 70 0.80 -2.00 18.28
N LYS A 71 -0.18 -1.65 19.12
CA LYS A 71 0.00 -0.73 20.24
C LYS A 71 0.98 -1.25 21.28
N ASP A 72 0.91 -2.55 21.57
CA ASP A 72 1.68 -3.22 22.62
C ASP A 72 2.92 -3.96 22.08
N ASN A 73 3.18 -3.88 20.78
CA ASN A 73 4.35 -4.49 20.15
C ASN A 73 5.13 -3.44 19.33
N PRO A 74 6.36 -3.09 19.74
CA PRO A 74 7.18 -2.12 18.99
C PRO A 74 7.71 -2.67 17.65
N GLU A 75 7.62 -3.98 17.42
CA GLU A 75 8.07 -4.62 16.18
C GLU A 75 7.13 -4.32 15.00
N GLU A 76 7.71 -4.12 13.81
CA GLU A 76 6.97 -3.98 12.57
C GLU A 76 6.56 -5.35 12.04
N HIS A 77 5.25 -5.55 11.86
CA HIS A 77 4.72 -6.75 11.24
C HIS A 77 4.56 -6.51 9.75
N ILE A 78 5.28 -7.26 8.92
CA ILE A 78 5.32 -7.05 7.47
C ILE A 78 4.54 -8.17 6.80
N TYR A 79 3.52 -7.79 6.03
CA TYR A 79 2.71 -8.69 5.24
C TYR A 79 2.87 -8.40 3.74
N TYR A 80 2.60 -9.40 2.93
CA TYR A 80 2.41 -9.22 1.49
C TYR A 80 1.30 -10.14 0.99
N TYR A 81 0.64 -9.69 -0.07
CA TYR A 81 -0.41 -10.44 -0.72
C TYR A 81 0.16 -11.22 -1.91
N ARG A 82 -0.06 -12.54 -1.94
CA ARG A 82 0.35 -13.43 -3.02
C ARG A 82 -0.63 -14.58 -3.11
N GLU A 83 -0.98 -14.97 -4.35
CA GLU A 83 -1.80 -16.17 -4.61
C GLU A 83 -3.10 -16.17 -3.80
N ASP A 84 -3.75 -15.01 -3.75
CA ASP A 84 -4.98 -14.74 -3.01
C ASP A 84 -4.90 -14.83 -1.48
N GLU A 85 -3.69 -14.95 -0.92
CA GLU A 85 -3.46 -15.08 0.52
C GLU A 85 -2.53 -14.00 1.09
N TRP A 86 -2.75 -13.66 2.37
CA TRP A 86 -1.89 -12.79 3.15
C TRP A 86 -0.81 -13.57 3.86
N ILE A 87 0.44 -13.32 3.48
CA ILE A 87 1.62 -13.99 4.03
C ILE A 87 2.39 -13.01 4.91
N GLN A 88 2.67 -13.41 6.15
CA GLN A 88 3.52 -12.66 7.07
C GLN A 88 5.00 -12.99 6.79
N LEU A 89 5.80 -11.94 6.58
CA LEU A 89 7.25 -12.04 6.36
C LEU A 89 8.06 -11.79 7.62
N ALA A 90 7.60 -10.86 8.46
CA ALA A 90 8.30 -10.45 9.66
C ALA A 90 7.28 -10.04 10.72
N PRO A 91 7.50 -10.40 12.00
CA PRO A 91 8.36 -11.51 12.45
C PRO A 91 7.94 -12.83 11.77
N ASP A 92 8.85 -13.81 11.67
CA ASP A 92 8.51 -15.12 11.10
C ASP A 92 7.49 -15.81 12.03
N PRO A 93 6.27 -16.12 11.55
CA PRO A 93 5.25 -16.74 12.38
C PRO A 93 5.59 -18.17 12.84
N ASN A 94 6.61 -18.81 12.24
CA ASN A 94 7.03 -20.18 12.56
C ASN A 94 8.37 -20.25 13.31
N SER A 95 8.96 -19.11 13.70
CA SER A 95 10.23 -19.07 14.43
C SER A 95 10.07 -19.30 15.93
#